data_AF-A0A933IVC7-F1
#
_entry.id   AF-A0A933IVC7-F1
#
_cell.length_a   1.000
_cell.length_b   1.000
_cell.length_c   1.000
_cell.angle_alpha   90.00
_cell.angle_beta   90.00
_cell.angle_gamma   90.00
#
_symmetry.space_group_name_H-M   'P 1'
#
loop_
_entity.id
_entity.type
_entity.pdbx_description
1 polymer ?
#
loop_
_entity_poly.entity_id
_entity_poly.type
_entity_poly.pdbx_seq_one_letter_code
_entity_poly.pdbx_strand_id
1 'polypeptide(L)'
;MIILGIETSCDETAAAVVLGVGDKAEVLSNIVSSQIEIHKKYGGVVPEVAAREHVLNILPVVNEALAKAKIQFPALILTVSGGHTMLVLMSAHGKYKVLGETRDDAAGEAFDKAAQL
;
A
#
# COMPACT_ATOMS: atom_id res chain seq x y z
N MET A 1 -1.29 5.24 -17.97
CA MET A 1 -0.36 5.37 -16.82
C MET A 1 -0.51 4.15 -15.95
N ILE A 2 0.58 3.53 -15.51
CA ILE A 2 0.54 2.43 -14.54
C ILE A 2 0.65 3.01 -13.14
N ILE A 3 -0.22 2.56 -12.24
CA ILE A 3 -0.27 2.95 -10.83
C ILE A 3 -0.12 1.69 -9.98
N LEU A 4 0.84 1.68 -9.05
CA LEU A 4 0.97 0.68 -7.99
C LEU A 4 0.47 1.31 -6.69
N GLY A 5 -0.68 0.84 -6.19
CA GLY A 5 -1.15 1.15 -4.84
C GLY A 5 -0.53 0.16 -3.86
N ILE A 6 0.00 0.66 -2.75
CA ILE A 6 0.48 -0.12 -1.61
C ILE A 6 -0.27 0.38 -0.38
N GLU A 7 -0.89 -0.54 0.35
CA GLU A 7 -1.72 -0.25 1.51
C GLU A 7 -1.26 -1.08 2.73
N THR A 8 -0.94 -0.40 3.82
CA THR A 8 -0.44 -0.96 5.09
C THR A 8 -0.86 -0.11 6.30
N SER A 9 -2.06 0.47 6.28
CA SER A 9 -2.52 1.38 7.35
C SER A 9 -2.85 0.67 8.66
N CYS A 10 -3.52 -0.47 8.60
CA CYS A 10 -4.09 -1.12 9.78
C CYS A 10 -3.73 -2.62 9.85
N ASP A 11 -4.65 -3.53 9.53
CA ASP A 11 -4.47 -4.98 9.67
C ASP A 11 -4.30 -5.71 8.33
N GLU A 12 -4.16 -4.98 7.23
CA GLU A 12 -3.97 -5.56 5.89
C GLU A 12 -2.66 -5.09 5.26
N THR A 13 -1.99 -6.01 4.57
CA THR A 13 -0.91 -5.67 3.63
C THR A 13 -1.42 -5.93 2.23
N ALA A 14 -1.63 -4.89 1.45
CA ALA A 14 -2.20 -5.02 0.11
C ALA A 14 -1.37 -4.27 -0.94
N ALA A 15 -1.39 -4.81 -2.16
CA ALA A 15 -0.87 -4.14 -3.33
C ALA A 15 -1.79 -4.36 -4.52
N ALA A 16 -2.08 -3.28 -5.24
CA ALA A 16 -2.90 -3.31 -6.44
C ALA A 16 -2.19 -2.58 -7.58
N VAL A 17 -2.29 -3.13 -8.79
CA VAL A 17 -1.81 -2.45 -9.99
C VAL A 17 -2.99 -2.03 -10.83
N VAL A 18 -3.02 -0.75 -11.20
CA VAL A 18 -4.09 -0.14 -12.00
C VAL A 18 -3.50 0.48 -13.26
N LEU A 19 -4.13 0.23 -14.40
CA LEU A 19 -3.84 0.89 -15.67
C LEU A 19 -4.86 2.01 -15.90
N GLY A 20 -4.40 3.25 -15.86
CA GLY A 20 -5.17 4.42 -16.29
C GLY A 20 -5.05 4.66 -17.79
N VAL A 21 -6.18 4.74 -18.50
CA VAL A 21 -6.27 5.07 -19.94
C VAL A 21 -7.27 6.20 -20.12
N GLY A 22 -6.78 7.43 -20.31
CA GLY A 22 -7.65 8.62 -20.35
C GLY A 22 -8.34 8.84 -19.01
N ASP A 23 -9.67 8.85 -19.03
CA ASP A 23 -10.56 8.95 -17.87
C ASP A 23 -10.93 7.60 -17.25
N LYS A 24 -10.45 6.50 -17.83
CA LYS A 24 -10.75 5.14 -17.37
C LYS A 24 -9.61 4.56 -16.53
N ALA A 25 -9.98 3.68 -15.62
CA ALA A 25 -9.05 2.89 -14.83
C ALA A 25 -9.42 1.41 -14.89
N GLU A 26 -8.44 0.54 -15.10
CA GLU A 26 -8.57 -0.91 -15.11
C GLU A 26 -7.66 -1.52 -14.04
N VAL A 27 -8.21 -2.39 -13.17
CA VAL A 27 -7.43 -3.11 -12.16
C VAL A 27 -6.78 -4.33 -12.82
N LEU A 28 -5.45 -4.33 -12.90
CA LEU A 28 -4.68 -5.44 -13.48
C LEU A 28 -4.36 -6.53 -12.45
N SER A 29 -4.18 -6.15 -11.19
CA SER A 29 -3.99 -7.07 -10.07
C SER A 29 -4.42 -6.43 -8.75
N ASN A 30 -4.83 -7.27 -7.80
CA ASN A 30 -5.15 -6.87 -6.44
C ASN A 30 -4.82 -8.03 -5.50
N ILE A 31 -3.81 -7.85 -4.65
CA ILE A 31 -3.30 -8.86 -3.71
C ILE A 31 -3.47 -8.32 -2.30
N VAL A 32 -4.06 -9.11 -1.42
CA VAL A 32 -4.32 -8.75 -0.02
C VAL A 32 -3.81 -9.88 0.88
N SER A 33 -2.98 -9.53 1.85
CA SER A 33 -2.59 -10.38 2.98
C SER A 33 -3.23 -9.81 4.25
N SER A 34 -4.25 -10.51 4.76
CA SER A 34 -5.06 -10.04 5.89
C SER A 34 -4.57 -10.63 7.22
N GLN A 35 -4.56 -9.79 8.26
CA GLN A 35 -4.15 -10.15 9.62
C GLN A 35 -5.32 -10.24 10.60
N ILE A 36 -6.58 -10.21 10.11
CA ILE A 36 -7.79 -10.18 10.94
C ILE A 36 -7.79 -11.28 12.00
N GLU A 37 -7.44 -12.52 11.64
CA GLU A 37 -7.43 -13.66 12.56
C GLU A 37 -6.34 -13.58 13.64
N ILE A 38 -5.28 -12.80 13.42
CA ILE A 38 -4.24 -12.53 14.42
C ILE A 38 -4.79 -11.54 15.45
N HIS A 39 -5.33 -10.41 14.98
CA HIS A 39 -5.83 -9.32 15.83
C HIS A 39 -7.11 -9.67 16.60
N LYS A 40 -7.93 -10.59 16.06
CA LYS A 40 -9.11 -11.14 16.74
C LYS A 40 -8.78 -11.75 18.11
N LYS A 41 -7.58 -12.30 18.30
CA LYS A 41 -7.12 -12.86 19.58
C LYS A 41 -6.88 -11.80 20.66
N TYR A 42 -6.63 -10.56 20.23
CA TYR A 42 -6.33 -9.44 21.12
C TYR A 42 -7.54 -8.51 21.34
N GLY A 43 -8.66 -8.78 20.66
CA GLY A 43 -9.86 -7.93 20.75
C GLY A 43 -9.73 -6.57 20.07
N GLY A 44 -8.70 -6.40 19.22
CA GLY A 44 -8.39 -5.15 18.52
C GLY A 44 -7.04 -5.24 17.82
N VAL A 45 -6.73 -4.23 17.01
CA VAL A 45 -5.46 -4.16 16.27
C VAL A 45 -4.33 -3.78 17.24
N VAL A 46 -3.31 -4.62 17.30
CA VAL A 46 -2.10 -4.36 18.09
C VAL A 46 -1.02 -3.78 17.17
N PRO A 47 -0.62 -2.50 17.34
CA PRO A 47 0.25 -1.81 16.37
C PRO A 47 1.59 -2.52 16.12
N GLU A 48 2.23 -3.05 17.16
CA GLU A 48 3.51 -3.76 17.04
C GLU A 48 3.39 -5.04 16.20
N VAL A 49 2.29 -5.78 16.41
CA VAL A 49 2.00 -7.01 15.65
C VAL A 49 1.70 -6.66 14.19
N ALA A 50 0.91 -5.61 13.96
CA ALA A 50 0.58 -5.15 12.61
C ALA A 50 1.83 -4.73 11.83
N ALA A 51 2.68 -3.89 12.43
CA ALA A 51 3.94 -3.45 11.83
C ALA A 51 4.85 -4.63 11.45
N ARG A 52 4.96 -5.64 12.32
CA ARG A 52 5.75 -6.85 12.05
C ARG A 52 5.20 -7.63 10.85
N GLU A 53 3.89 -7.84 10.81
CA GLU A 53 3.26 -8.56 9.71
C GLU A 53 3.37 -7.79 8.38
N HIS A 54 3.27 -6.46 8.38
CA HIS A 54 3.52 -5.66 7.17
C HIS A 54 4.93 -5.87 6.63
N VAL A 55 5.95 -5.85 7.49
CA VAL A 55 7.35 -6.09 7.07
C VAL A 55 7.54 -7.47 6.45
N LEU A 56 6.87 -8.50 6.98
CA LEU A 56 6.95 -9.87 6.46
C LEU A 56 6.22 -10.01 5.10
N ASN A 57 5.10 -9.32 4.94
CA ASN A 57 4.19 -9.53 3.81
C ASN A 57 4.37 -8.54 2.65
N ILE A 58 5.00 -7.39 2.88
CA ILE A 58 5.07 -6.32 1.87
C ILE A 58 5.77 -6.77 0.58
N LEU A 59 6.93 -7.42 0.67
CA LEU A 59 7.67 -7.88 -0.50
C LEU A 59 6.93 -8.99 -1.26
N PRO A 60 6.43 -10.06 -0.60
CA PRO A 60 5.60 -11.07 -1.28
C PRO A 60 4.40 -10.47 -2.02
N VAL A 61 3.62 -9.62 -1.34
CA VAL A 61 2.38 -9.03 -1.87
C VAL A 61 2.67 -8.14 -3.08
N VAL A 62 3.66 -7.25 -2.98
CA VAL A 62 4.05 -6.36 -4.08
C VAL A 62 4.60 -7.16 -5.26
N ASN A 63 5.47 -8.14 -5.01
CA ASN A 63 6.03 -8.97 -6.08
C ASN A 63 4.96 -9.77 -6.82
N GLU A 64 3.99 -10.33 -6.10
CA GLU A 64 2.87 -11.05 -6.71
C GLU A 64 1.99 -10.12 -7.57
N ALA A 65 1.67 -8.92 -7.06
CA ALA A 65 0.88 -7.94 -7.79
C ALA A 65 1.59 -7.52 -9.10
N LEU A 66 2.88 -7.19 -9.02
CA LEU A 66 3.70 -6.83 -10.17
C LEU A 66 3.81 -7.98 -11.19
N ALA A 67 4.01 -9.21 -10.72
CA ALA A 67 4.12 -10.38 -11.57
C ALA A 67 2.81 -10.67 -12.33
N LYS A 68 1.66 -10.56 -11.66
CA LYS A 68 0.34 -10.76 -12.31
C LYS A 68 0.03 -9.67 -13.32
N ALA A 69 0.35 -8.41 -13.00
CA ALA A 69 0.04 -7.28 -13.86
C ALA A 69 0.98 -7.10 -15.06
N LYS A 70 2.15 -7.78 -15.08
CA LYS A 70 3.14 -7.74 -16.17
C LYS A 70 3.48 -6.30 -16.62
N ILE A 71 3.73 -5.42 -15.66
CA ILE A 71 3.86 -3.98 -15.94
C ILE A 71 5.11 -3.62 -16.74
N GLN A 72 5.05 -2.50 -17.45
CA GLN A 72 6.20 -1.79 -18.00
C GLN A 72 6.38 -0.45 -17.30
N PHE A 73 7.63 -0.06 -17.04
CA PHE A 73 7.96 1.25 -16.46
C PHE A 73 7.82 2.37 -17.50
N PRO A 74 7.55 3.62 -17.07
CA PRO A 74 7.46 4.09 -15.68
C PRO A 74 6.14 3.73 -14.99
N ALA A 75 6.20 3.59 -13.66
CA ALA A 75 5.04 3.41 -12.79
C ALA A 75 4.96 4.54 -11.76
N LEU A 76 3.75 4.98 -11.45
CA LEU A 76 3.46 5.83 -10.30
C LEU A 76 3.13 4.93 -9.11
N ILE A 77 3.72 5.17 -7.95
CA ILE A 77 3.46 4.42 -6.74
C ILE A 77 2.74 5.35 -5.77
N LEU A 78 1.59 4.91 -5.28
CA LEU A 78 0.92 5.52 -4.14
C LEU A 78 1.10 4.57 -2.95
N THR A 79 1.84 5.02 -1.95
CA THR A 79 2.02 4.26 -0.71
C THR A 79 1.24 4.92 0.39
N VAL A 80 0.34 4.16 1.01
CA VAL A 80 -0.48 4.56 2.14
C VAL A 80 -0.27 3.54 3.27
N SER A 81 0.06 4.05 4.44
CA SER A 81 0.33 3.27 5.65
C SER A 81 -0.01 4.09 6.89
N GLY A 82 0.15 3.50 8.08
CA GLY A 82 -0.03 4.23 9.33
C GLY A 82 0.92 5.43 9.46
N GLY A 83 2.14 5.37 8.88
CA GLY A 83 3.14 6.44 9.00
C GLY A 83 3.57 7.10 7.69
N HIS A 84 3.01 6.68 6.55
CA HIS A 84 3.39 7.22 5.25
C HIS A 84 2.17 7.45 4.37
N THR A 85 2.20 8.57 3.66
CA THR A 85 1.32 8.84 2.53
C THR A 85 2.15 9.57 1.48
N MET A 86 2.59 8.83 0.46
CA MET A 86 3.56 9.33 -0.52
C MET A 86 3.23 8.91 -1.94
N LEU A 87 3.60 9.80 -2.87
CA LEU A 87 3.55 9.60 -4.30
C LEU A 87 4.97 9.49 -4.83
N VAL A 88 5.31 8.37 -5.46
CA VAL A 88 6.67 8.05 -5.91
C VAL A 88 6.67 7.67 -7.38
N LEU A 89 7.54 8.26 -8.18
CA LEU A 89 7.79 7.85 -9.56
C LEU A 89 8.86 6.74 -9.58
N MET A 90 8.52 5.59 -10.14
CA MET A 90 9.45 4.50 -10.41
C MET A 90 9.74 4.44 -11.91
N SER A 91 10.93 4.91 -12.30
CA SER A 91 11.35 4.97 -13.70
C SER A 91 11.94 3.66 -14.22
N ALA A 92 12.46 2.83 -13.32
CA ALA A 92 12.92 1.46 -13.54
C ALA A 92 13.01 0.75 -12.17
N HIS A 93 13.28 -0.57 -12.18
CA HIS A 93 13.65 -1.29 -10.95
C HIS A 93 14.75 -0.56 -10.17
N GLY A 94 14.53 -0.33 -8.87
CA GLY A 94 15.48 0.37 -8.01
C GLY A 94 15.59 1.89 -8.23
N LYS A 95 14.89 2.46 -9.22
CA LYS A 95 14.98 3.90 -9.55
C LYS A 95 13.72 4.64 -9.14
N TYR A 96 13.75 5.18 -7.93
CA TYR A 96 12.62 5.87 -7.30
C TYR A 96 12.88 7.38 -7.17
N LYS A 97 11.82 8.17 -7.32
CA LYS A 97 11.81 9.60 -7.03
C LYS A 97 10.51 9.96 -6.32
N VAL A 98 10.61 10.47 -5.10
CA VAL A 98 9.44 11.03 -4.40
C VAL A 98 8.96 12.27 -5.16
N LEU A 99 7.67 12.28 -5.49
CA LEU A 99 6.99 13.40 -6.14
C LEU A 99 6.19 14.25 -5.14
N GLY A 100 5.71 13.63 -4.06
CA GLY A 100 5.00 14.30 -2.98
C GLY A 100 4.79 13.38 -1.80
N GLU A 101 4.57 13.97 -0.63
CA GLU A 101 4.30 13.29 0.63
C GLU A 101 3.42 14.18 1.51
N THR A 102 2.76 13.56 2.48
CA THR A 102 2.07 14.31 3.54
C THR A 102 3.06 15.18 4.32
N ARG A 103 2.59 16.30 4.87
CA ARG A 103 3.41 17.21 5.69
C ARG A 103 3.17 17.05 7.18
N ASP A 104 2.05 16.43 7.51
CA ASP A 104 1.48 16.23 8.82
C ASP A 104 1.14 14.75 8.97
N ASP A 105 -0.10 14.42 9.34
CA ASP A 105 -0.51 13.05 9.56
C ASP A 105 -0.54 12.27 8.25
N ALA A 106 -0.08 11.02 8.29
CA ALA A 106 -0.38 10.08 7.23
C ALA A 106 -1.89 9.77 7.21
N ALA A 107 -2.40 9.34 6.07
CA ALA A 107 -3.82 9.01 5.94
C ALA A 107 -4.23 7.94 6.97
N GLY A 108 -3.42 6.90 7.17
CA GLY A 108 -3.68 5.87 8.19
C GLY A 108 -3.78 6.45 9.60
N GLU A 109 -2.80 7.25 10.01
CA GLU A 109 -2.79 7.93 11.31
C GLU A 109 -4.01 8.86 11.49
N ALA A 110 -4.39 9.61 10.45
CA ALA A 110 -5.55 10.49 10.52
C ALA A 110 -6.85 9.70 10.75
N PHE A 111 -7.01 8.54 10.09
CA PHE A 111 -8.15 7.65 10.31
C PHE A 111 -8.14 7.04 11.72
N ASP A 112 -6.99 6.63 12.23
CA ASP A 112 -6.87 6.09 13.59
C ASP A 112 -7.26 7.12 14.65
N LYS A 113 -6.82 8.37 14.52
CA LYS A 113 -7.21 9.48 15.41
C LYS A 113 -8.71 9.74 15.34
N ALA A 114 -9.28 9.75 14.13
CA ALA A 114 -10.70 10.00 13.94
C ALA A 114 -11.58 8.88 14.54
N ALA A 115 -11.13 7.63 14.50
CA ALA A 115 -11.84 6.48 15.06
C ALA A 115 -11.88 6.46 16.60
N GLN A 116 -11.01 7.24 17.26
CA GLN A 116 -10.96 7.36 18.72
C GLN A 116 -11.81 8.51 19.29
N LEU A 117 -12.44 9.32 18.41
CA LEU A 117 -13.36 10.40 18.77
C LEU A 117 -14.80 9.91 18.91
#